data_AF-A0A087SIF6-F1
#
_entry.id   AF-A0A087SIF6-F1
#
_cell.length_a   1.000
_cell.length_b   1.000
_cell.length_c   1.000
_cell.angle_alpha   90.00
_cell.angle_beta   90.00
_cell.angle_gamma   90.00
#
_symmetry.space_group_name_H-M   'P 1'
#
loop_
_entity.id
_entity.type
_entity.pdbx_description
1 polymer ?
#
loop_
_entity_poly.entity_id
_entity_poly.type
_entity_poly.pdbx_seq_one_letter_code
_entity_poly.pdbx_strand_id
1 'polypeptide(L)'
;MKIHPEARPLLQGEADEEPIWARSEKFAGAGLGTPSLGFGVYLLGSAIVSIAAVGSIFEFANKKDLFGLIPPESPLWAPILLFFAVTGLPSAGFLFVKAVNAANKESERLDKLDGQ
;
A
#
# COMPACT_ATOMS: atom_id res chain seq x y z
N MET A 1 9.69 46.14 36.55
CA MET A 1 8.91 44.89 36.40
C MET A 1 9.32 44.26 35.08
N LYS A 2 10.29 43.33 35.11
CA LYS A 2 10.75 42.58 33.93
C LYS A 2 10.35 41.13 34.13
N ILE A 3 9.58 40.60 33.19
CA ILE A 3 9.10 39.21 33.20
C ILE A 3 10.21 38.39 32.56
N HIS A 4 10.85 37.50 33.33
CA HIS A 4 11.80 36.53 32.80
C HIS A 4 11.02 35.31 32.27
N PRO A 5 11.21 34.91 31.00
CA PRO A 5 10.71 33.63 30.52
C PRO A 5 11.64 32.53 31.04
N GLU A 6 11.17 31.74 31.99
CA GLU A 6 11.80 30.49 32.41
C GLU A 6 11.85 29.55 31.19
N ALA A 7 13.02 29.46 30.56
CA ALA A 7 13.30 28.43 29.58
C ALA A 7 13.32 27.09 30.30
N ARG A 8 12.31 26.24 30.04
CA ARG A 8 12.29 24.85 30.50
C ARG A 8 13.62 24.19 30.11
N PRO A 9 14.35 23.55 31.04
CA PRO A 9 15.49 22.74 30.68
C PRO A 9 14.96 21.58 29.84
N LEU A 10 15.27 21.57 28.54
CA LEU A 10 15.06 20.42 27.68
C LEU A 10 15.89 19.29 28.29
N LEU A 11 15.21 18.22 28.72
CA LEU A 11 15.82 17.08 29.37
C LEU A 11 16.93 16.54 28.48
N GLN A 12 18.16 16.78 28.93
CA GLN A 12 19.40 16.33 28.32
C GLN A 12 19.49 14.82 28.57
N GLY A 13 18.77 14.07 27.74
CA GLY A 13 18.57 12.62 27.84
C GLY A 13 17.67 12.05 26.75
N GLU A 14 16.87 12.90 26.09
CA GLU A 14 15.96 12.49 24.99
C GLU A 14 16.57 12.64 23.58
N ALA A 15 17.79 13.18 23.47
CA ALA A 15 18.40 13.55 22.18
C ALA A 15 19.37 12.50 21.58
N ASP A 16 19.81 11.51 22.36
CA ASP A 16 20.78 10.50 21.91
C ASP A 16 20.15 9.16 21.50
N GLU A 17 18.84 8.98 21.69
CA GLU A 17 18.13 7.87 21.05
C GLU A 17 17.67 8.29 19.66
N GLU A 18 18.10 7.56 18.63
CA GLU A 18 17.60 7.78 17.28
C GLU A 18 16.06 7.79 17.29
N PRO A 19 15.42 8.74 16.62
CA PRO A 19 13.97 8.79 16.62
C PRO A 19 13.39 7.49 16.05
N ILE A 20 12.23 7.08 16.56
CA ILE A 20 11.65 5.75 16.30
C ILE A 20 11.43 5.51 14.79
N TRP A 21 11.14 6.56 14.02
CA TRP A 21 11.09 6.49 12.55
C TRP A 21 12.44 6.17 11.90
N ALA A 22 13.56 6.70 12.42
CA ALA A 22 14.91 6.39 11.94
C ALA A 22 15.39 5.00 12.37
N ARG A 23 14.92 4.51 13.52
CA ARG A 23 15.12 3.11 13.96
C ARG A 23 14.32 2.15 13.07
N SER A 24 13.07 2.48 12.75
CA SER A 24 12.17 1.65 11.92
C SER A 24 12.74 1.38 10.52
N GLU A 25 13.38 2.37 9.89
CA GLU A 25 14.06 2.19 8.59
C GLU A 25 15.19 1.15 8.64
N LYS A 26 15.87 1.02 9.79
CA LYS A 26 16.92 0.01 10.00
C LYS A 26 16.35 -1.39 10.30
N PHE A 27 15.17 -1.48 10.92
CA PHE A 27 14.48 -2.75 11.21
C PHE A 27 13.63 -3.29 10.05
N ALA A 28 13.29 -2.45 9.06
CA ALA A 28 12.58 -2.87 7.84
C ALA A 28 13.29 -3.99 7.06
N GLY A 29 14.60 -4.18 7.27
CA GLY A 29 15.39 -5.27 6.68
C GLY A 29 15.40 -6.60 7.45
N ALA A 30 14.85 -6.69 8.66
CA ALA A 30 15.13 -7.79 9.60
C ALA A 30 13.90 -8.61 10.05
N GLY A 31 12.86 -8.74 9.22
CA GLY A 31 11.65 -9.51 9.54
C GLY A 31 11.68 -10.96 9.05
N LEU A 32 12.20 -11.88 9.86
CA LEU A 32 12.06 -13.34 9.70
C LEU A 32 10.64 -13.80 10.08
N GLY A 33 9.75 -13.90 9.10
CA GLY A 33 8.45 -14.53 9.17
C GLY A 33 7.95 -14.76 7.74
N THR A 34 7.06 -15.73 7.50
CA THR A 34 6.55 -16.05 6.15
C THR A 34 6.35 -14.78 5.33
N PRO A 35 6.94 -14.66 4.12
CA PRO A 35 7.07 -13.39 3.41
C PRO A 35 5.71 -12.94 2.88
N SER A 36 4.83 -12.50 3.78
CA SER A 36 3.72 -11.64 3.40
C SER A 36 4.36 -10.37 2.87
N LEU A 37 4.14 -10.08 1.60
CA LEU A 37 4.63 -8.83 1.03
C LEU A 37 4.14 -7.65 1.89
N GLY A 38 4.94 -6.59 1.99
CA GLY A 38 4.58 -5.43 2.81
C GLY A 38 3.29 -4.75 2.31
N PHE A 39 2.68 -3.93 3.17
CA PHE A 39 1.49 -3.13 2.87
C PHE A 39 1.54 -2.49 1.48
N GLY A 40 2.66 -1.82 1.16
CA GLY A 40 2.83 -1.10 -0.09
C GLY A 40 2.69 -1.99 -1.34
N VAL A 41 3.14 -3.25 -1.28
CA VAL A 41 3.05 -4.13 -2.45
C VAL A 41 1.63 -4.66 -2.64
N TYR A 42 0.94 -5.03 -1.56
CA TYR A 42 -0.46 -5.45 -1.65
C TYR A 42 -1.36 -4.30 -2.11
N LEU A 43 -1.12 -3.08 -1.61
CA LEU A 43 -1.88 -1.91 -2.04
C LEU A 43 -1.62 -1.57 -3.51
N LEU A 44 -0.35 -1.56 -3.94
CA LEU A 44 0.01 -1.29 -5.33
C LEU A 44 -0.58 -2.35 -6.26
N GLY A 45 -0.48 -3.63 -5.90
CA GLY A 45 -1.08 -4.71 -6.66
C GLY A 45 -2.60 -4.56 -6.78
N SER A 46 -3.27 -4.23 -5.67
CA SER A 46 -4.71 -3.95 -5.66
C SER A 46 -5.08 -2.80 -6.60
N ALA A 47 -4.32 -1.69 -6.56
CA ALA A 47 -4.56 -0.52 -7.39
C ALA A 47 -4.39 -0.84 -8.89
N ILE A 48 -3.30 -1.49 -9.27
CA ILE A 48 -3.02 -1.87 -10.67
C ILE A 48 -4.13 -2.78 -11.20
N VAL A 49 -4.49 -3.83 -10.44
CA VAL A 49 -5.54 -4.78 -10.83
C VAL A 49 -6.91 -4.08 -10.93
N SER A 50 -7.22 -3.13 -10.03
CA SER A 50 -8.45 -2.34 -10.12
C SER A 50 -8.50 -1.50 -11.39
N ILE A 51 -7.40 -0.81 -11.72
CA ILE A 51 -7.31 0.02 -12.93
C ILE A 51 -7.49 -0.84 -14.18
N ALA A 52 -6.82 -1.99 -14.23
CA ALA A 52 -6.96 -2.95 -15.32
C ALA A 52 -8.43 -3.42 -15.45
N ALA A 53 -9.07 -3.82 -14.36
CA ALA A 53 -10.46 -4.29 -14.37
C ALA A 53 -11.43 -3.21 -14.87
N VAL A 54 -11.33 -1.99 -14.33
CA VAL A 54 -12.20 -0.86 -14.72
C VAL A 54 -11.94 -0.48 -16.17
N GLY A 55 -10.68 -0.32 -16.57
CA GLY A 55 -10.34 -0.02 -17.95
C GLY A 55 -10.84 -1.09 -18.92
N SER A 56 -10.77 -2.38 -18.55
CA SER A 56 -11.32 -3.46 -19.39
C SER A 56 -12.84 -3.39 -19.55
N ILE A 57 -13.57 -3.02 -18.49
CA ILE A 57 -15.02 -2.80 -18.57
C ILE A 57 -15.35 -1.64 -19.53
N PHE A 58 -14.64 -0.52 -19.39
CA PHE A 58 -14.84 0.65 -20.25
C PHE A 58 -14.48 0.39 -21.71
N GLU A 59 -13.36 -0.30 -21.96
CA GLU A 59 -12.92 -0.69 -23.30
C GLU A 59 -13.95 -1.62 -23.95
N PHE A 60 -14.43 -2.63 -23.21
CA PHE A 60 -15.44 -3.56 -23.71
C PHE A 60 -16.77 -2.88 -24.03
N ALA A 61 -17.20 -1.93 -23.18
CA ALA A 61 -18.46 -1.21 -23.33
C ALA A 61 -18.43 -0.19 -24.48
N ASN A 62 -17.33 0.53 -24.66
CA ASN A 62 -17.22 1.59 -25.65
C ASN A 62 -16.67 1.12 -27.01
N LYS A 63 -16.17 -0.13 -27.11
CA LYS A 63 -15.51 -0.66 -28.31
C LYS A 63 -14.37 0.25 -28.81
N LYS A 64 -13.68 0.92 -27.88
CA LYS A 64 -12.56 1.81 -28.15
C LYS A 64 -11.36 1.33 -27.36
N ASP A 65 -10.24 1.13 -28.04
CA ASP A 65 -8.98 0.76 -27.40
C ASP A 65 -8.51 1.86 -26.46
N LEU A 66 -8.62 1.60 -25.16
CA LEU A 66 -8.10 2.45 -24.09
C LEU A 66 -6.65 2.08 -23.79
N PHE A 67 -6.35 0.79 -23.77
CA PHE A 67 -4.99 0.31 -23.51
C PHE A 67 -4.10 0.29 -24.75
N GLY A 68 -4.70 0.22 -25.95
CA GLY A 68 -3.95 0.13 -27.21
C GLY A 68 -3.08 -1.13 -27.34
N LEU A 69 -3.32 -2.14 -26.51
CA LEU A 69 -2.54 -3.38 -26.46
C LEU A 69 -3.04 -4.41 -27.47
N ILE A 70 -4.35 -4.49 -27.68
CA ILE A 70 -5.00 -5.47 -28.55
C ILE A 70 -6.11 -4.77 -29.32
N PRO A 71 -6.13 -4.87 -30.66
CA PRO A 71 -7.18 -4.26 -31.47
C PRO A 71 -8.51 -5.01 -31.32
N PRO A 72 -9.68 -4.34 -31.46
CA PRO A 72 -11.00 -4.95 -31.30
C PRO A 72 -11.29 -6.08 -32.30
N GLU A 73 -10.60 -6.08 -33.45
CA GLU A 73 -10.71 -7.10 -34.49
C GLU A 73 -10.02 -8.42 -34.12
N SER A 74 -9.19 -8.42 -33.05
CA SER A 74 -8.54 -9.62 -32.57
C SER A 74 -9.54 -10.55 -31.88
N PRO A 75 -9.54 -11.86 -32.19
CA PRO A 75 -10.40 -12.83 -31.50
C PRO A 75 -10.08 -12.95 -30.01
N LEU A 76 -8.90 -12.49 -29.56
CA LEU A 76 -8.48 -12.49 -28.16
C LEU A 76 -8.91 -11.24 -27.38
N TRP A 77 -9.39 -10.20 -28.06
CA TRP A 77 -9.77 -8.93 -27.43
C TRP A 77 -10.86 -9.12 -26.38
N ALA A 78 -12.01 -9.69 -26.76
CA ALA A 78 -13.13 -9.86 -25.83
C ALA A 78 -12.83 -10.83 -24.67
N PRO A 79 -12.21 -12.02 -24.89
CA PRO A 79 -11.88 -12.93 -23.79
C PRO A 79 -10.93 -12.32 -22.76
N ILE A 80 -9.91 -11.57 -23.18
CA ILE A 80 -8.94 -10.96 -22.27
C ILE A 80 -9.59 -9.86 -21.44
N LEU A 81 -10.38 -8.98 -22.06
CA LEU A 81 -11.10 -7.94 -21.33
C LEU A 81 -12.10 -8.55 -20.33
N LEU A 82 -12.81 -9.60 -20.73
CA LEU A 82 -13.74 -10.29 -19.85
C LEU A 82 -13.02 -10.94 -18.66
N PHE A 83 -11.85 -11.53 -18.87
CA PHE A 83 -11.03 -12.09 -17.80
C PHE A 83 -10.71 -11.04 -16.74
N PHE A 84 -10.20 -9.87 -17.15
CA PHE A 84 -9.90 -8.77 -16.22
C PHE A 84 -11.15 -8.15 -15.59
N ALA A 85 -12.24 -8.01 -16.33
CA ALA A 85 -13.50 -7.47 -15.79
C ALA A 85 -14.10 -8.38 -14.71
N VAL A 86 -14.07 -9.71 -14.92
CA VAL A 86 -14.68 -10.69 -14.00
C VAL A 86 -13.78 -10.97 -12.81
N THR A 87 -12.48 -11.18 -13.04
CA THR A 87 -11.54 -11.60 -11.98
C THR A 87 -10.86 -10.43 -11.27
N GLY A 88 -10.77 -9.27 -11.93
CA GLY A 88 -9.97 -8.15 -11.46
C GLY A 88 -10.54 -7.47 -10.23
N LEU A 89 -11.83 -7.10 -10.21
CA LEU A 89 -12.43 -6.46 -9.02
C LEU A 89 -12.39 -7.37 -7.77
N PRO A 90 -12.75 -8.67 -7.85
CA PRO A 90 -12.58 -9.58 -6.71
C PRO A 90 -11.12 -9.70 -6.26
N SER A 91 -10.19 -9.85 -7.20
CA SER A 91 -8.75 -9.99 -6.89
C SER A 91 -8.18 -8.72 -6.25
N ALA A 92 -8.57 -7.55 -6.75
CA ALA A 92 -8.17 -6.27 -6.19
C ALA A 92 -8.73 -6.07 -4.77
N GLY A 93 -9.98 -6.42 -4.52
CA GLY A 93 -10.57 -6.39 -3.18
C GLY A 93 -9.84 -7.32 -2.21
N PHE A 94 -9.51 -8.53 -2.65
CA PHE A 94 -8.71 -9.47 -1.86
C PHE A 94 -7.32 -8.91 -1.51
N LEU A 95 -6.62 -8.30 -2.48
CA LEU A 95 -5.34 -7.66 -2.26
C LEU A 95 -5.46 -6.44 -1.34
N PHE A 96 -6.53 -5.66 -1.46
CA PHE A 96 -6.80 -4.52 -0.60
C PHE A 96 -6.97 -4.94 0.86
N VAL A 97 -7.75 -5.98 1.13
CA VAL A 97 -7.93 -6.53 2.49
C VAL A 97 -6.59 -7.01 3.05
N LYS A 98 -5.75 -7.67 2.23
CA LYS A 98 -4.39 -8.03 2.64
C LYS A 98 -3.52 -6.82 2.95
N ALA A 99 -3.63 -5.75 2.19
CA ALA A 99 -2.92 -4.50 2.45
C ALA A 99 -3.35 -3.92 3.81
N VAL A 100 -4.65 -3.78 4.06
CA VAL A 100 -5.17 -3.28 5.34
C VAL A 100 -4.69 -4.12 6.51
N ASN A 101 -4.75 -5.45 6.40
CA ASN A 101 -4.25 -6.34 7.46
C ASN A 101 -2.75 -6.22 7.67
N ALA A 102 -1.97 -6.04 6.59
CA ALA A 102 -0.53 -5.82 6.69
C ALA A 102 -0.20 -4.48 7.37
N ALA A 103 -0.96 -3.42 7.07
CA ALA A 103 -0.82 -2.13 7.71
C ALA A 103 -1.15 -2.21 9.22
N ASN A 104 -2.28 -2.83 9.58
CA ASN A 104 -2.68 -2.98 10.98
C ASN A 104 -1.64 -3.78 11.78
N LYS A 105 -1.13 -4.88 11.21
CA LYS A 105 -0.09 -5.70 11.85
C LYS A 105 1.20 -4.91 12.09
N GLU A 106 1.57 -4.04 11.15
CA GLU A 106 2.75 -3.21 11.30
C GLU A 106 2.55 -2.13 12.36
N SER A 107 1.36 -1.51 12.43
CA SER A 107 1.02 -0.59 13.51
C SER A 107 1.08 -1.26 14.90
N GLU A 108 0.48 -2.44 15.06
CA GLU A 108 0.56 -3.20 16.31
C GLU A 108 2.00 -3.58 16.70
N ARG A 109 2.88 -3.78 15.71
CA ARG A 109 4.30 -4.05 15.95
C ARG A 109 5.01 -2.81 16.48
N LEU A 110 4.69 -1.64 15.93
CA LEU A 110 5.26 -0.36 16.36
C LEU A 110 4.75 0.03 17.75
N ASP A 111 3.46 -0.11 18.03
CA ASP A 111 2.88 0.17 19.35
C ASP A 111 3.56 -0.65 20.47
N LYS A 112 3.88 -1.92 20.19
CA LYS A 112 4.62 -2.79 21.12
C LYS A 112 6.07 -2.36 21.33
N LEU A 113 6.70 -1.75 20.33
CA LEU A 113 8.06 -1.21 20.46
C LEU A 113 8.06 0.11 21.24
N ASP A 114 6.98 0.87 21.13
CA ASP A 114 6.78 2.14 21.83
C ASP A 114 6.34 1.94 23.29
N GLY A 115 6.02 0.70 23.70
CA GLY A 115 5.79 0.32 25.09
C GLY A 115 4.43 0.76 25.65
N GLN A 116 3.43 0.95 24.79
CA GLN A 116 2.03 1.17 25.18
C GLN A 116 1.23 -0.14 25.26
#